data_AF-A0A9N8EKV7-F1
#
_entry.id   AF-A0A9N8EKV7-F1
#
_cell.length_a   1.000
_cell.length_b   1.000
_cell.length_c   1.000
_cell.angle_alpha   90.00
_cell.angle_beta   90.00
_cell.angle_gamma   90.00
#
_symmetry.space_group_name_H-M   'P 1'
#
loop_
_entity.id
_entity.type
_entity.pdbx_description
1 polymer ?
#
loop_
_entity_poly.entity_id
_entity_poly.type
_entity_poly.pdbx_seq_one_letter_code
_entity_poly.pdbx_strand_id
1 'polypeptide(L)'
;MDRPHDSLFLQRKDRGDASRGEYGLVNSTTVDTHDDDENDEDDAEEEFRKDAASNMEAFELEQGLTPSSSSSSSSPWCCQRILFTPMFPDDRFDCCGATLFDGVQAVRCFKFNVITWVALIAMYYFVRWMDLENDHNYTIPDMILHESNPIMVDTMFFFVVGRLYKQRGIDHIAWISTMIASGLFASMETYFPFLQHSFTLYSIHCLWPWELWAFVVGLVTLCSALGILHVRTIIQQEIVGIKVFEITLCILIFLLPPMSSPYFHFHHWFAGWLLGMHCNLDVWWSRLTMAWCWGAYINGIAVYGRDPLLTCGYAFYLSWSNRCPYLQCYLDEMKNHTHSGYQIMEVQDWRNCSASDYLP
;
A
#
# COMPACT_ATOMS: atom_id res chain seq x y z
N MET A 1 14.10 48.68 -20.06
CA MET A 1 13.01 49.10 -19.15
C MET A 1 13.34 48.48 -17.81
N ASP A 2 14.17 49.21 -17.09
CA ASP A 2 14.75 48.83 -15.81
C ASP A 2 13.74 49.07 -14.69
N ARG A 3 13.62 48.13 -13.75
CA ARG A 3 13.13 48.43 -12.40
C ARG A 3 14.05 47.81 -11.35
N PRO A 4 14.24 48.49 -10.22
CA PRO A 4 15.36 48.28 -9.33
C PRO A 4 15.01 47.39 -8.14
N HIS A 5 16.07 46.81 -7.58
CA HIS A 5 16.13 46.25 -6.24
C HIS A 5 15.73 47.28 -5.18
N ASP A 6 14.90 46.86 -4.22
CA ASP A 6 14.85 47.49 -2.90
C ASP A 6 15.05 46.42 -1.82
N SER A 7 16.09 46.66 -1.03
CA SER A 7 16.48 45.95 0.18
C SER A 7 16.04 46.71 1.44
N LEU A 8 15.96 45.99 2.55
CA LEU A 8 15.95 46.42 3.97
C LEU A 8 14.60 46.56 4.66
N PHE A 9 14.35 45.67 5.63
CA PHE A 9 13.96 46.08 6.98
C PHE A 9 14.55 45.17 8.06
N LEU A 10 14.99 45.81 9.15
CA LEU A 10 15.79 45.33 10.27
C LEU A 10 14.93 44.82 11.45
N GLN A 11 15.44 43.77 12.10
CA GLN A 11 15.57 43.48 13.55
C GLN A 11 14.43 43.73 14.57
N ARG A 12 14.12 42.65 15.32
CA ARG A 12 13.99 42.56 16.81
C ARG A 12 13.90 41.06 17.17
N LYS A 13 14.84 40.38 17.85
CA LYS A 13 15.41 40.44 19.23
C LYS A 13 14.36 40.37 20.35
N ASP A 14 14.25 39.20 20.99
CA ASP A 14 14.14 38.90 22.44
C ASP A 14 13.99 37.36 22.58
N ARG A 15 14.98 36.59 23.07
CA ARG A 15 15.41 36.28 24.46
C ARG A 15 14.30 35.69 25.35
N GLY A 16 14.41 34.39 25.65
CA GLY A 16 13.66 33.71 26.70
C GLY A 16 14.33 32.37 27.05
N ASP A 17 15.04 32.35 28.18
CA ASP A 17 15.66 31.19 28.82
C ASP A 17 14.61 30.15 29.29
N ALA A 18 14.92 28.86 29.18
CA ALA A 18 14.19 27.79 29.88
C ALA A 18 15.12 26.68 30.37
N SER A 19 15.47 26.80 31.65
CA SER A 19 15.66 25.79 32.69
C SER A 19 15.77 24.29 32.31
N ARG A 20 16.99 23.78 32.52
CA ARG A 20 17.38 22.54 33.23
C ARG A 20 16.26 21.79 33.97
N GLY A 21 16.02 20.53 33.57
CA GLY A 21 15.24 19.54 34.33
C GLY A 21 16.10 18.31 34.64
N GLU A 22 16.18 17.97 35.93
CA GLU A 22 16.87 16.81 36.50
C GLU A 22 16.13 15.51 36.20
N TYR A 23 16.85 14.46 35.80
CA TYR A 23 16.33 13.10 35.72
C TYR A 23 16.53 12.39 37.06
N GLY A 24 15.43 12.13 37.77
CA GLY A 24 15.38 11.28 38.95
C GLY A 24 15.35 9.80 38.58
N LEU A 25 16.25 9.02 39.19
CA LEU A 25 16.19 7.56 39.25
C LEU A 25 14.94 7.11 40.01
N VAL A 26 14.18 6.18 39.45
CA VAL A 26 13.13 5.44 40.15
C VAL A 26 13.53 3.98 40.30
N ASN A 27 13.49 3.54 41.55
CA ASN A 27 13.81 2.21 42.05
C ASN A 27 12.91 1.11 41.45
N SER A 28 13.53 -0.01 41.12
CA SER A 28 12.90 -1.29 40.83
C SER A 28 12.50 -1.99 42.13
N THR A 29 11.21 -2.18 42.36
CA THR A 29 10.67 -3.09 43.38
C THR A 29 10.25 -4.40 42.72
N THR A 30 10.95 -5.47 43.11
CA THR A 30 10.59 -6.88 42.96
C THR A 30 9.29 -7.17 43.70
N VAL A 31 8.34 -7.83 43.03
CA VAL A 31 7.17 -8.46 43.65
C VAL A 31 7.17 -9.92 43.22
N ASP A 32 7.41 -10.79 44.20
CA ASP A 32 7.10 -12.22 44.21
C ASP A 32 5.59 -12.40 44.42
N THR A 33 4.94 -13.18 43.56
CA THR A 33 3.70 -13.93 43.85
C THR A 33 3.67 -15.12 42.90
N HIS A 34 4.00 -16.32 43.38
CA HIS A 34 3.10 -17.32 43.96
C HIS A 34 2.45 -18.18 42.87
N ASP A 35 3.04 -19.36 42.69
CA ASP A 35 2.45 -20.55 42.04
C ASP A 35 1.17 -20.97 42.78
N ASP A 36 0.14 -21.35 42.03
CA ASP A 36 -0.79 -22.48 42.27
C ASP A 36 -1.99 -22.38 41.31
N ASP A 37 -2.63 -23.52 41.03
CA ASP A 37 -3.86 -23.80 40.24
C ASP A 37 -3.62 -24.19 38.77
N GLU A 38 -3.36 -25.47 38.48
CA GLU A 38 -4.32 -26.59 38.33
C GLU A 38 -5.05 -26.61 36.97
N ASN A 39 -4.61 -27.56 36.16
CA ASN A 39 -5.09 -28.06 34.87
C ASN A 39 -6.62 -28.26 34.76
N ASP A 40 -7.33 -27.36 34.11
CA ASP A 40 -8.70 -27.58 33.61
C ASP A 40 -8.93 -27.04 32.17
N GLU A 41 -7.87 -26.62 31.44
CA GLU A 41 -8.02 -25.97 30.12
C GLU A 41 -8.08 -26.92 28.92
N ASP A 42 -7.78 -28.22 29.08
CA ASP A 42 -7.66 -29.15 27.95
C ASP A 42 -9.02 -29.60 27.36
N ASP A 43 -10.10 -29.60 28.15
CA ASP A 43 -11.41 -30.08 27.69
C ASP A 43 -12.19 -29.02 26.88
N ALA A 44 -11.93 -27.73 27.10
CA ALA A 44 -12.62 -26.65 26.39
C ALA A 44 -12.09 -26.45 24.95
N GLU A 45 -10.81 -26.74 24.70
CA GLU A 45 -10.23 -26.65 23.34
C GLU A 45 -10.74 -27.74 22.40
N GLU A 46 -11.06 -28.93 22.92
CA GLU A 46 -11.53 -30.05 22.08
C GLU A 46 -12.98 -29.87 21.62
N GLU A 47 -13.85 -29.28 22.45
CA GLU A 47 -15.24 -28.99 22.10
C GLU A 47 -15.31 -27.86 21.04
N PHE A 48 -14.49 -26.81 21.17
CA PHE A 48 -14.41 -25.73 20.18
C PHE A 48 -13.87 -26.23 18.82
N ARG A 49 -12.96 -27.20 18.80
CA ARG A 49 -12.46 -27.81 17.56
C ARG A 49 -13.52 -28.65 16.83
N LYS A 50 -14.40 -29.35 17.56
CA LYS A 50 -15.47 -30.18 16.96
C LYS A 50 -16.56 -29.30 16.34
N ASP A 51 -16.90 -28.19 16.97
CA ASP A 51 -17.86 -27.22 16.41
C ASP A 51 -17.31 -26.44 15.22
N ALA A 52 -16.01 -26.13 15.20
CA ALA A 52 -15.38 -25.51 14.04
C ALA A 52 -15.34 -26.45 12.82
N ALA A 53 -15.10 -27.76 13.03
CA ALA A 53 -15.06 -28.74 11.95
C ALA A 53 -16.44 -29.02 11.34
N SER A 54 -17.49 -29.15 12.17
CA SER A 54 -18.85 -29.42 11.69
C SER A 54 -19.46 -28.23 10.92
N ASN A 55 -19.15 -26.99 11.34
CA ASN A 55 -19.57 -25.79 10.63
C ASN A 55 -18.82 -25.61 9.28
N MET A 56 -17.60 -26.13 9.15
CA MET A 56 -16.84 -26.08 7.90
C MET A 56 -17.38 -27.06 6.86
N GLU A 57 -17.81 -28.27 7.25
CA GLU A 57 -18.50 -29.21 6.35
C GLU A 57 -19.87 -28.69 5.91
N ALA A 58 -20.63 -28.05 6.80
CA ALA A 58 -21.92 -27.44 6.46
C ALA A 58 -21.76 -26.29 5.43
N PHE A 59 -20.69 -25.50 5.55
CA PHE A 59 -20.39 -24.41 4.61
C PHE A 59 -19.92 -24.92 3.24
N GLU A 60 -19.16 -26.02 3.17
CA GLU A 60 -18.79 -26.65 1.90
C GLU A 60 -19.98 -27.28 1.18
N LEU A 61 -20.98 -27.78 1.93
CA LEU A 61 -22.21 -28.32 1.34
C LEU A 61 -23.09 -27.22 0.72
N GLU A 62 -23.07 -26.01 1.28
CA GLU A 62 -23.87 -24.87 0.79
C GLU A 62 -23.19 -24.16 -0.41
N GLN A 63 -21.86 -24.24 -0.53
CA GLN A 63 -21.13 -23.79 -1.73
C GLN A 63 -21.06 -24.86 -2.84
N GLY A 64 -21.52 -26.08 -2.56
CA GLY A 64 -21.72 -27.15 -3.52
C GLY A 64 -22.90 -26.87 -4.45
N LEU A 65 -22.70 -25.98 -5.43
CA LEU A 65 -23.52 -25.89 -6.64
C LEU A 65 -23.54 -27.25 -7.33
N THR A 66 -24.44 -28.13 -6.89
CA THR A 66 -24.81 -29.33 -7.62
C THR A 66 -25.51 -28.87 -8.90
N PRO A 67 -24.95 -29.15 -10.09
CA PRO A 67 -25.53 -28.71 -11.34
C PRO A 67 -26.82 -29.53 -11.55
N SER A 68 -27.97 -28.93 -11.22
CA SER A 68 -29.26 -29.47 -11.58
C SER A 68 -29.36 -29.50 -13.10
N SER A 69 -29.40 -30.72 -13.62
CA SER A 69 -29.51 -31.07 -15.03
C SER A 69 -30.83 -30.55 -15.61
N SER A 70 -30.84 -29.31 -16.10
CA SER A 70 -31.97 -28.80 -16.90
C SER A 70 -31.50 -27.97 -18.11
N SER A 71 -31.73 -28.58 -19.28
CA SER A 71 -32.03 -27.98 -20.59
C SER A 71 -31.23 -26.76 -21.06
N SER A 72 -30.21 -27.06 -21.89
CA SER A 72 -29.91 -26.42 -23.19
C SER A 72 -30.46 -25.01 -23.46
N SER A 73 -29.98 -24.00 -22.73
CA SER A 73 -29.92 -22.64 -23.26
C SER A 73 -28.48 -22.38 -23.73
N SER A 74 -28.33 -21.90 -24.96
CA SER A 74 -27.07 -21.48 -25.56
C SER A 74 -26.39 -20.47 -24.65
N SER A 75 -25.37 -20.93 -23.95
CA SER A 75 -25.13 -20.49 -22.58
C SER A 75 -24.00 -19.44 -22.51
N PRO A 76 -24.25 -18.26 -21.90
CA PRO A 76 -23.18 -17.31 -21.55
C PRO A 76 -22.20 -17.85 -20.49
N TRP A 77 -22.35 -19.10 -20.06
CA TRP A 77 -21.59 -19.71 -18.98
C TRP A 77 -20.16 -20.11 -19.38
N CYS A 78 -19.87 -20.23 -20.68
CA CYS A 78 -18.52 -20.59 -21.13
C CYS A 78 -17.50 -19.49 -20.82
N CYS A 79 -17.80 -18.23 -21.16
CA CYS A 79 -16.91 -17.09 -20.92
C CYS A 79 -16.73 -16.81 -19.42
N GLN A 80 -17.82 -16.89 -18.64
CA GLN A 80 -17.76 -16.72 -17.20
C GLN A 80 -16.86 -17.77 -16.55
N ARG A 81 -16.94 -19.03 -17.00
CA ARG A 81 -16.07 -20.09 -16.50
C ARG A 81 -14.60 -19.78 -16.75
N ILE A 82 -14.22 -19.32 -17.95
CA ILE A 82 -12.82 -19.00 -18.27
C ILE A 82 -12.27 -17.87 -17.40
N LEU A 83 -13.06 -16.80 -17.20
CA LEU A 83 -12.61 -15.61 -16.46
C LEU A 83 -12.31 -15.85 -14.98
N PHE A 84 -13.04 -16.79 -14.35
CA PHE A 84 -12.96 -17.07 -12.92
C PHE A 84 -12.32 -18.42 -12.59
N THR A 85 -11.87 -19.19 -13.59
CA THR A 85 -11.12 -20.43 -13.35
C THR A 85 -9.67 -20.09 -13.00
N PRO A 86 -9.11 -20.61 -11.89
CA PRO A 86 -7.70 -20.49 -11.57
C PRO A 86 -6.83 -21.00 -12.73
N MET A 87 -5.81 -20.26 -13.13
CA MET A 87 -4.92 -20.68 -14.24
C MET A 87 -4.06 -21.89 -13.84
N PHE A 88 -3.68 -21.98 -12.57
CA PHE A 88 -2.89 -23.07 -12.03
C PHE A 88 -3.58 -23.74 -10.83
N PRO A 89 -3.27 -25.01 -10.52
CA PRO A 89 -3.75 -25.66 -9.29
C PRO A 89 -3.30 -24.91 -8.04
N ASP A 90 -4.15 -24.88 -7.00
CA ASP A 90 -3.88 -24.17 -5.74
C ASP A 90 -3.24 -25.07 -4.68
N ASP A 91 -3.20 -26.38 -4.88
CA ASP A 91 -2.81 -27.40 -3.90
C ASP A 91 -1.32 -27.71 -3.90
N ARG A 92 -0.70 -27.82 -5.08
CA ARG A 92 0.72 -28.15 -5.23
C ARG A 92 1.37 -27.41 -6.40
N PHE A 93 2.66 -27.13 -6.26
CA PHE A 93 3.47 -26.58 -7.35
C PHE A 93 4.64 -27.51 -7.66
N ASP A 94 4.56 -28.22 -8.78
CA ASP A 94 5.56 -29.16 -9.26
C ASP A 94 6.41 -28.52 -10.37
N CYS A 95 7.74 -28.59 -10.23
CA CYS A 95 8.70 -28.11 -11.23
C CYS A 95 9.71 -29.21 -11.54
N CYS A 96 9.87 -29.58 -12.82
CA CYS A 96 10.81 -30.61 -13.26
C CYS A 96 10.66 -31.98 -12.54
N GLY A 97 9.44 -32.34 -12.16
CA GLY A 97 9.15 -33.60 -11.44
C GLY A 97 9.44 -33.58 -9.94
N ALA A 98 9.85 -32.43 -9.38
CA ALA A 98 9.99 -32.23 -7.93
C ALA A 98 8.90 -31.27 -7.42
N THR A 99 8.25 -31.63 -6.31
CA THR A 99 7.32 -30.75 -5.61
C THR A 99 8.11 -29.69 -4.87
N LEU A 100 7.95 -28.43 -5.30
CA LEU A 100 8.71 -27.30 -4.76
C LEU A 100 7.96 -26.62 -3.61
N PHE A 101 6.64 -26.58 -3.70
CA PHE A 101 5.75 -26.15 -2.61
C PHE A 101 4.59 -27.13 -2.46
N ASP A 102 4.34 -27.52 -1.22
CA ASP A 102 3.17 -28.29 -0.80
C ASP A 102 2.34 -27.44 0.17
N GLY A 103 1.02 -27.53 0.06
CA GLY A 103 0.07 -26.78 0.87
C GLY A 103 -0.53 -25.56 0.17
N VAL A 104 -1.86 -25.45 0.30
CA VAL A 104 -2.68 -24.45 -0.41
C VAL A 104 -2.23 -23.02 -0.17
N GLN A 105 -1.87 -22.71 1.08
CA GLN A 105 -1.48 -21.35 1.47
C GLN A 105 -0.11 -20.98 0.89
N ALA A 106 0.85 -21.90 0.88
CA ALA A 106 2.19 -21.68 0.34
C ALA A 106 2.16 -21.48 -1.17
N VAL A 107 1.41 -22.33 -1.88
CA VAL A 107 1.22 -22.22 -3.34
C VAL A 107 0.55 -20.90 -3.70
N ARG A 108 -0.51 -20.49 -2.98
CA ARG A 108 -1.16 -19.19 -3.20
C ARG A 108 -0.22 -18.02 -2.91
N CYS A 109 0.54 -18.06 -1.82
CA CYS A 109 1.50 -17.02 -1.51
C CYS A 109 2.56 -16.89 -2.62
N PHE A 110 3.11 -18.02 -3.07
CA PHE A 110 4.06 -18.06 -4.17
C PHE A 110 3.48 -17.48 -5.47
N LYS A 111 2.29 -17.93 -5.88
CA LYS A 111 1.59 -17.40 -7.05
C LYS A 111 1.37 -15.90 -6.97
N PHE A 112 0.88 -15.40 -5.84
CA PHE A 112 0.64 -13.96 -5.64
C PHE A 112 1.91 -13.14 -5.80
N ASN A 113 3.03 -13.60 -5.22
CA ASN A 113 4.32 -12.95 -5.35
C ASN A 113 4.83 -12.98 -6.81
N VAL A 114 4.77 -14.13 -7.48
CA VAL A 114 5.19 -14.25 -8.89
C VAL A 114 4.36 -13.32 -9.78
N ILE A 115 3.03 -13.32 -9.64
CA ILE A 115 2.14 -12.44 -10.41
C ILE A 115 2.47 -10.97 -10.14
N THR A 116 2.71 -10.60 -8.88
CA THR A 116 3.09 -9.22 -8.51
C THR A 116 4.39 -8.80 -9.18
N TRP A 117 5.45 -9.60 -9.09
CA TRP A 117 6.75 -9.27 -9.70
C TRP A 117 6.68 -9.18 -11.22
N VAL A 118 5.97 -10.12 -11.85
CA VAL A 118 5.73 -10.07 -13.31
C VAL A 118 4.95 -8.81 -13.69
N ALA A 119 3.92 -8.44 -12.93
CA ALA A 119 3.13 -7.24 -13.17
C ALA A 119 3.92 -5.95 -12.96
N LEU A 120 4.77 -5.88 -11.93
CA LEU A 120 5.68 -4.75 -11.68
C LEU A 120 6.64 -4.53 -12.86
N ILE A 121 7.31 -5.60 -13.30
CA ILE A 121 8.26 -5.53 -14.42
C ILE A 121 7.52 -5.16 -15.72
N ALA A 122 6.37 -5.79 -15.98
CA ALA A 122 5.57 -5.49 -17.16
C ALA A 122 5.10 -4.03 -17.17
N MET A 123 4.60 -3.52 -16.03
CA MET A 123 4.17 -2.13 -15.88
C MET A 123 5.34 -1.17 -16.05
N TYR A 124 6.49 -1.45 -15.43
CA TYR A 124 7.71 -0.63 -15.54
C TYR A 124 8.12 -0.41 -17.00
N TYR A 125 8.15 -1.49 -17.80
CA TYR A 125 8.50 -1.41 -19.21
C TYR A 125 7.39 -0.78 -20.05
N PHE A 126 6.13 -1.07 -19.74
CA PHE A 126 4.99 -0.51 -20.48
C PHE A 126 4.93 1.02 -20.36
N VAL A 127 5.01 1.55 -19.14
CA VAL A 127 4.97 3.00 -18.86
C VAL A 127 6.08 3.73 -19.62
N ARG A 128 7.30 3.18 -19.60
CA ARG A 128 8.45 3.75 -20.32
C ARG A 128 8.35 3.59 -21.83
N TRP A 129 7.79 2.48 -22.32
CA TRP A 129 7.59 2.27 -23.76
C TRP A 129 6.58 3.27 -24.35
N MET A 130 5.53 3.58 -23.60
CA MET A 130 4.48 4.52 -23.98
C MET A 130 4.84 5.98 -23.67
N ASP A 131 6.02 6.23 -23.09
CA ASP A 131 6.46 7.56 -22.63
C ASP A 131 5.43 8.25 -21.71
N LEU A 132 4.82 7.46 -20.82
CA LEU A 132 3.94 7.96 -19.77
C LEU A 132 4.76 8.61 -18.65
N GLU A 133 4.14 9.44 -17.82
CA GLU A 133 4.82 10.07 -16.68
C GLU A 133 5.51 9.00 -15.81
N ASN A 134 6.81 9.17 -15.59
CA ASN A 134 7.63 8.29 -14.77
C ASN A 134 8.88 8.99 -14.24
N ASP A 135 9.49 8.40 -13.21
CA ASP A 135 10.84 8.75 -12.81
C ASP A 135 11.85 8.10 -13.77
N HIS A 136 12.47 8.91 -14.63
CA HIS A 136 13.47 8.46 -15.60
C HIS A 136 14.76 7.93 -14.95
N ASN A 137 15.04 8.31 -13.69
CA ASN A 137 16.21 7.84 -12.97
C ASN A 137 15.96 6.51 -12.24
N TYR A 138 14.69 6.14 -12.05
CA TYR A 138 14.32 4.90 -11.40
C TYR A 138 14.54 3.72 -12.35
N THR A 139 15.38 2.76 -11.93
CA THR A 139 15.73 1.58 -12.73
C THR A 139 15.31 0.25 -12.08
N ILE A 140 15.19 -0.82 -12.87
CA ILE A 140 14.95 -2.18 -12.33
C ILE A 140 16.01 -2.60 -11.30
N PRO A 141 17.32 -2.37 -11.52
CA PRO A 141 18.33 -2.58 -10.48
C PRO A 141 18.02 -1.87 -9.16
N ASP A 142 17.57 -0.61 -9.20
CA ASP A 142 17.23 0.15 -7.98
C ASP A 142 16.03 -0.47 -7.26
N MET A 143 14.98 -0.85 -8.01
CA MET A 143 13.83 -1.58 -7.48
C MET A 143 14.25 -2.87 -6.77
N ILE A 144 15.10 -3.67 -7.41
CA ILE A 144 15.53 -4.96 -6.85
C ILE A 144 16.45 -4.74 -5.64
N LEU A 145 17.41 -3.82 -5.73
CA LEU A 145 18.43 -3.65 -4.70
C LEU A 145 17.89 -2.93 -3.46
N HIS A 146 17.08 -1.90 -3.65
CA HIS A 146 16.64 -1.00 -2.57
C HIS A 146 15.21 -1.23 -2.12
N GLU A 147 14.36 -1.83 -2.97
CA GLU A 147 12.92 -1.90 -2.71
C GLU A 147 12.36 -3.32 -2.64
N SER A 148 13.14 -4.34 -3.03
CA SER A 148 12.65 -5.74 -3.01
C SER A 148 12.19 -6.17 -1.62
N ASN A 149 12.93 -5.86 -0.57
CA ASN A 149 12.55 -6.22 0.80
C ASN A 149 11.21 -5.56 1.22
N PRO A 150 11.04 -4.22 1.14
CA PRO A 150 9.75 -3.62 1.48
C PRO A 150 8.61 -4.09 0.57
N ILE A 151 8.84 -4.25 -0.75
CA ILE A 151 7.82 -4.81 -1.65
C ILE A 151 7.38 -6.21 -1.20
N MET A 152 8.33 -7.07 -0.81
CA MET A 152 8.03 -8.41 -0.28
C MET A 152 7.28 -8.35 1.06
N VAL A 153 7.61 -7.40 1.92
CA VAL A 153 6.86 -7.20 3.18
C VAL A 153 5.43 -6.75 2.88
N ASP A 154 5.27 -5.80 1.96
CA ASP A 154 3.98 -5.27 1.54
C ASP A 154 3.12 -6.36 0.87
N THR A 155 3.71 -7.26 0.07
CA THR A 155 3.00 -8.43 -0.49
C THR A 155 2.58 -9.42 0.59
N MET A 156 3.43 -9.69 1.59
CA MET A 156 3.08 -10.61 2.69
C MET A 156 1.94 -10.07 3.54
N PHE A 157 1.99 -8.79 3.92
CA PHE A 157 0.89 -8.17 4.66
C PHE A 157 -0.40 -8.14 3.83
N PHE A 158 -0.30 -7.80 2.54
CA PHE A 158 -1.47 -7.82 1.67
C PHE A 158 -2.06 -9.22 1.53
N PHE A 159 -1.22 -10.24 1.44
CA PHE A 159 -1.65 -11.63 1.37
C PHE A 159 -2.37 -12.10 2.65
N VAL A 160 -1.82 -11.76 3.82
CA VAL A 160 -2.37 -12.16 5.13
C VAL A 160 -3.62 -11.35 5.48
N VAL A 161 -3.54 -10.02 5.51
CA VAL A 161 -4.66 -9.14 5.88
C VAL A 161 -5.75 -9.20 4.82
N GLY A 162 -5.36 -9.26 3.54
CA GLY A 162 -6.25 -9.49 2.40
C GLY A 162 -6.86 -10.90 2.36
N ARG A 163 -6.52 -11.79 3.30
CA ARG A 163 -7.04 -13.17 3.37
C ARG A 163 -6.91 -13.94 2.06
N LEU A 164 -5.91 -13.61 1.23
CA LEU A 164 -5.71 -14.25 -0.08
C LEU A 164 -5.43 -15.75 0.07
N TYR A 165 -4.88 -16.18 1.21
CA TYR A 165 -4.73 -17.58 1.56
C TYR A 165 -6.05 -18.37 1.63
N LYS A 166 -7.19 -17.72 1.89
CA LYS A 166 -8.53 -18.34 1.87
C LYS A 166 -9.20 -18.26 0.49
N GLN A 167 -8.88 -17.23 -0.29
CA GLN A 167 -9.53 -16.98 -1.57
C GLN A 167 -9.07 -17.96 -2.65
N ARG A 168 -10.02 -18.56 -3.37
CA ARG A 168 -9.73 -19.40 -4.55
C ARG A 168 -9.43 -18.51 -5.76
N GLY A 169 -8.35 -18.83 -6.49
CA GLY A 169 -8.09 -18.27 -7.82
C GLY A 169 -7.50 -16.86 -7.85
N ILE A 170 -6.53 -16.53 -7.00
CA ILE A 170 -5.78 -15.26 -7.12
C ILE A 170 -5.10 -15.05 -8.48
N ASP A 171 -5.01 -16.12 -9.28
CA ASP A 171 -4.42 -16.22 -10.61
C ASP A 171 -5.47 -16.36 -11.73
N HIS A 172 -6.76 -16.11 -11.47
CA HIS A 172 -7.76 -16.14 -12.55
C HIS A 172 -7.70 -14.86 -13.39
N ILE A 173 -8.12 -14.95 -14.67
CA ILE A 173 -8.00 -13.85 -15.65
C ILE A 173 -8.72 -12.59 -15.18
N ALA A 174 -9.92 -12.69 -14.59
CA ALA A 174 -10.64 -11.50 -14.10
C ALA A 174 -9.88 -10.73 -13.01
N TRP A 175 -9.13 -11.40 -12.13
CA TRP A 175 -8.35 -10.75 -11.08
C TRP A 175 -7.13 -10.05 -11.70
N ILE A 176 -6.35 -10.78 -12.52
CA ILE A 176 -5.15 -10.25 -13.16
C ILE A 176 -5.48 -9.11 -14.12
N SER A 177 -6.52 -9.25 -14.95
CA SER A 177 -6.93 -8.21 -15.89
C SER A 177 -7.41 -6.95 -15.17
N THR A 178 -8.12 -7.08 -14.04
CA THR A 178 -8.55 -5.91 -13.23
C THR A 178 -7.36 -5.21 -12.59
N MET A 179 -6.40 -5.97 -12.06
CA MET A 179 -5.14 -5.43 -11.53
C MET A 179 -4.36 -4.68 -12.62
N ILE A 180 -4.16 -5.29 -13.79
CA ILE A 180 -3.45 -4.66 -14.91
C ILE A 180 -4.22 -3.43 -15.39
N ALA A 181 -5.54 -3.53 -15.58
CA ALA A 181 -6.36 -2.42 -16.04
C ALA A 181 -6.31 -1.22 -15.09
N SER A 182 -6.34 -1.47 -13.78
CA SER A 182 -6.17 -0.41 -12.77
C SER A 182 -4.81 0.26 -12.86
N GLY A 183 -3.74 -0.53 -12.97
CA GLY A 183 -2.39 0.03 -13.08
C GLY A 183 -2.19 0.82 -14.38
N LEU A 184 -2.74 0.34 -15.50
CA LEU A 184 -2.73 1.07 -16.77
C LEU A 184 -3.56 2.35 -16.69
N PHE A 185 -4.75 2.27 -16.07
CA PHE A 185 -5.62 3.42 -15.87
C PHE A 185 -4.88 4.53 -15.11
N ALA A 186 -4.23 4.19 -13.99
CA ALA A 186 -3.47 5.15 -13.18
C ALA A 186 -2.39 5.90 -14.00
N SER A 187 -1.59 5.22 -14.82
CA SER A 187 -0.62 5.93 -15.69
C SER A 187 -1.28 6.71 -16.84
N MET A 188 -2.40 6.22 -17.35
CA MET A 188 -3.13 6.90 -18.44
C MET A 188 -3.85 8.16 -17.97
N GLU A 189 -4.04 8.38 -16.67
CA GLU A 189 -4.62 9.63 -16.13
C GLU A 189 -3.90 10.87 -16.66
N THR A 190 -2.59 10.74 -16.93
CA THR A 190 -1.72 11.77 -17.51
C THR A 190 -2.12 12.20 -18.92
N TYR A 191 -2.87 11.38 -19.68
CA TYR A 191 -3.37 11.78 -21.00
C TYR A 191 -4.65 12.61 -20.95
N PHE A 192 -5.29 12.72 -19.78
CA PHE A 192 -6.54 13.45 -19.63
C PHE A 192 -6.25 14.79 -18.95
N PRO A 193 -6.20 15.91 -19.69
CA PRO A 193 -5.83 17.21 -19.11
C PRO A 193 -6.76 17.64 -17.97
N PHE A 194 -8.05 17.24 -18.05
CA PHE A 194 -9.02 17.54 -16.99
C PHE A 194 -8.76 16.78 -15.68
N LEU A 195 -7.95 15.72 -15.68
CA LEU A 195 -7.52 15.01 -14.46
C LEU A 195 -6.24 15.61 -13.86
N GLN A 196 -5.49 16.41 -14.60
CA GLN A 196 -4.22 17.02 -14.17
C GLN A 196 -4.42 18.28 -13.32
N HIS A 197 -5.24 18.19 -12.27
CA HIS A 197 -5.54 19.32 -11.38
C HIS A 197 -5.18 18.99 -9.93
N SER A 198 -4.60 19.99 -9.24
CA SER A 198 -4.33 19.85 -7.81
C SER A 198 -5.64 19.86 -7.00
N PHE A 199 -5.65 19.11 -5.90
CA PHE A 199 -6.74 19.10 -4.92
C PHE A 199 -6.52 20.20 -3.87
N THR A 200 -6.56 21.47 -4.30
CA THR A 200 -6.48 22.64 -3.40
C THR A 200 -7.80 23.39 -3.43
N LEU A 201 -8.15 24.09 -2.34
CA LEU A 201 -9.38 24.88 -2.28
C LEU A 201 -9.47 25.88 -3.45
N TYR A 202 -8.35 26.53 -3.77
CA TYR A 202 -8.26 27.43 -4.93
C TYR A 202 -8.50 26.70 -6.26
N SER A 203 -7.83 25.56 -6.48
CA SER A 203 -8.00 24.77 -7.71
C SER A 203 -9.44 24.28 -7.87
N ILE A 204 -10.05 23.75 -6.81
CA ILE A 204 -11.43 23.27 -6.78
C ILE A 204 -12.42 24.38 -7.14
N HIS A 205 -12.25 25.57 -6.56
CA HIS A 205 -13.20 26.67 -6.78
C HIS A 205 -12.98 27.45 -8.06
N CYS A 206 -11.75 27.52 -8.58
CA CYS A 206 -11.40 28.45 -9.65
C CYS A 206 -10.89 27.79 -10.94
N LEU A 207 -10.28 26.60 -10.86
CA LEU A 207 -9.56 25.99 -11.98
C LEU A 207 -10.17 24.69 -12.47
N TRP A 208 -10.95 23.99 -11.63
CA TRP A 208 -11.53 22.71 -11.98
C TRP A 208 -12.52 22.84 -13.15
N PRO A 209 -12.27 22.15 -14.27
CA PRO A 209 -13.18 22.13 -15.39
C PRO A 209 -14.43 21.30 -15.04
N TRP A 210 -15.54 21.49 -15.75
CA TRP A 210 -16.80 20.79 -15.44
C TRP A 210 -16.68 19.28 -15.68
N GLU A 211 -15.81 18.85 -16.60
CA GLU A 211 -15.47 17.47 -16.89
C GLU A 211 -14.90 16.77 -15.64
N LEU A 212 -14.02 17.45 -14.90
CA LEU A 212 -13.47 16.95 -13.65
C LEU A 212 -14.55 16.81 -12.58
N TRP A 213 -15.47 17.78 -12.48
CA TRP A 213 -16.60 17.69 -11.56
C TRP A 213 -17.50 16.48 -11.88
N ALA A 214 -17.83 16.26 -13.15
CA ALA A 214 -18.61 15.10 -13.57
C ALA A 214 -17.90 13.79 -13.24
N PHE A 215 -16.58 13.71 -13.50
CA PHE A 215 -15.76 12.57 -13.15
C PHE A 215 -15.74 12.30 -11.63
N VAL A 216 -15.49 13.33 -10.82
CA VAL A 216 -15.47 13.21 -9.34
C VAL A 216 -16.83 12.79 -8.80
N VAL A 217 -17.93 13.34 -9.30
CA VAL A 217 -19.28 12.91 -8.88
C VAL A 217 -19.52 11.44 -9.22
N GLY A 218 -19.14 11.00 -10.41
CA GLY A 218 -19.23 9.59 -10.82
C GLY A 218 -18.38 8.67 -9.94
N LEU A 219 -17.12 9.06 -9.71
CA LEU A 219 -16.18 8.31 -8.87
C LEU A 219 -16.66 8.23 -7.42
N VAL A 220 -17.09 9.34 -6.82
CA VAL A 220 -17.63 9.38 -5.45
C VAL A 220 -18.87 8.52 -5.33
N THR A 221 -19.76 8.53 -6.33
CA THR A 221 -20.95 7.68 -6.35
C THR A 221 -20.56 6.19 -6.38
N LEU A 222 -19.62 5.82 -7.25
CA LEU A 222 -19.12 4.44 -7.35
C LEU A 222 -18.45 3.98 -6.04
N CYS A 223 -17.53 4.78 -5.49
CA CYS A 223 -16.84 4.49 -4.24
C CYS A 223 -17.80 4.40 -3.06
N SER A 224 -18.81 5.27 -3.00
CA SER A 224 -19.86 5.22 -1.96
C SER A 224 -20.71 3.96 -2.08
N ALA A 225 -21.10 3.58 -3.30
CA ALA A 225 -21.85 2.35 -3.53
C ALA A 225 -21.04 1.11 -3.10
N LEU A 226 -19.77 1.02 -3.48
CA LEU A 226 -18.87 -0.05 -3.03
C LEU A 226 -18.68 -0.04 -1.51
N GLY A 227 -18.50 1.13 -0.89
CA GLY A 227 -18.38 1.27 0.56
C GLY A 227 -19.63 0.78 1.30
N ILE A 228 -20.82 1.18 0.85
CA ILE A 228 -22.10 0.74 1.40
C ILE A 228 -22.26 -0.78 1.25
N LEU A 229 -21.90 -1.35 0.09
CA LEU A 229 -21.92 -2.80 -0.13
C LEU A 229 -20.98 -3.54 0.83
N HIS A 230 -19.74 -3.08 1.00
CA HIS A 230 -18.81 -3.65 1.98
C HIS A 230 -19.38 -3.59 3.39
N VAL A 231 -19.85 -2.43 3.85
CA VAL A 231 -20.40 -2.25 5.20
C VAL A 231 -21.60 -3.18 5.42
N ARG A 232 -22.53 -3.22 4.46
CA ARG A 232 -23.70 -4.09 4.55
C ARG A 232 -23.29 -5.57 4.65
N THR A 233 -22.38 -6.03 3.80
CA THR A 233 -21.92 -7.43 3.84
C THR A 233 -21.15 -7.75 5.12
N ILE A 234 -20.32 -6.83 5.63
CA ILE A 234 -19.61 -6.97 6.91
C ILE A 234 -20.59 -7.12 8.08
N ILE A 235 -21.67 -6.33 8.09
CA ILE A 235 -22.73 -6.43 9.11
C ILE A 235 -23.47 -7.77 8.99
N GLN A 236 -23.83 -8.17 7.77
CA GLN A 236 -24.54 -9.43 7.52
C GLN A 236 -23.71 -10.68 7.89
N GLN A 237 -22.39 -10.60 7.79
CA GLN A 237 -21.46 -11.66 8.17
C GLN A 237 -21.02 -11.56 9.65
N GLU A 238 -21.51 -10.56 10.40
CA GLU A 238 -21.19 -10.35 11.82
C GLU A 238 -19.69 -10.15 12.13
N ILE A 239 -18.89 -9.72 11.14
CA ILE A 239 -17.44 -9.52 11.26
C ILE A 239 -17.03 -8.05 11.51
N VAL A 240 -17.96 -7.20 11.94
CA VAL A 240 -17.71 -5.75 12.17
C VAL A 240 -16.55 -5.55 13.15
N GLY A 241 -16.55 -6.26 14.29
CA GLY A 241 -15.52 -6.12 15.32
C GLY A 241 -14.12 -6.47 14.80
N ILE A 242 -14.01 -7.58 14.06
CA ILE A 242 -12.76 -8.01 13.42
C ILE A 242 -12.26 -6.94 12.45
N LYS A 243 -13.14 -6.35 11.66
CA LYS A 243 -12.79 -5.30 10.69
C LYS A 243 -12.31 -4.01 11.35
N VAL A 244 -13.00 -3.56 12.39
CA VAL A 244 -12.59 -2.37 13.16
C VAL A 244 -11.22 -2.61 13.78
N PHE A 245 -11.00 -3.78 14.37
CA PHE A 245 -9.71 -4.14 14.94
C PHE A 245 -8.58 -4.17 13.90
N GLU A 246 -8.79 -4.86 12.76
CA GLU A 246 -7.82 -4.93 11.67
C GLU A 246 -7.46 -3.54 11.12
N ILE A 247 -8.44 -2.71 10.82
CA ILE A 247 -8.23 -1.35 10.30
C ILE A 247 -7.47 -0.51 11.33
N THR A 248 -7.86 -0.59 12.60
CA THR A 248 -7.18 0.15 13.67
C THR A 248 -5.72 -0.28 13.77
N LEU A 249 -5.44 -1.58 13.74
CA LEU A 249 -4.08 -2.11 13.80
C LEU A 249 -3.26 -1.66 12.58
N CYS A 250 -3.82 -1.70 11.37
CA CYS A 250 -3.16 -1.22 10.17
C CYS A 250 -2.84 0.28 10.25
N ILE A 251 -3.76 1.11 10.77
CA ILE A 251 -3.51 2.54 10.98
C ILE A 251 -2.36 2.73 11.97
N LEU A 252 -2.38 2.05 13.11
CA LEU A 252 -1.37 2.19 14.16
C LEU A 252 0.02 1.75 13.70
N ILE A 253 0.13 0.69 12.89
CA ILE A 253 1.40 0.15 12.43
C ILE A 253 1.93 0.87 11.19
N PHE A 254 1.08 1.14 10.19
CA PHE A 254 1.54 1.59 8.88
C PHE A 254 1.32 3.06 8.61
N LEU A 255 0.32 3.69 9.22
CA LEU A 255 -0.06 5.08 8.92
C LEU A 255 0.40 6.06 10.00
N LEU A 256 0.26 5.73 11.28
CA LEU A 256 0.59 6.63 12.38
C LEU A 256 2.10 6.95 12.46
N PRO A 257 3.03 5.97 12.34
CA PRO A 257 4.46 6.29 12.40
C PRO A 257 4.89 7.31 11.34
N PRO A 258 4.56 7.15 10.05
CA PRO A 258 4.97 8.12 9.04
C PRO A 258 4.22 9.45 9.14
N MET A 259 2.96 9.48 9.62
CA MET A 259 2.22 10.73 9.86
C MET A 259 2.91 11.69 10.84
N SER A 260 3.81 11.19 11.70
CA SER A 260 4.60 12.03 12.60
C SER A 260 5.71 12.81 11.89
N SER A 261 6.03 12.47 10.65
CA SER A 261 7.05 13.15 9.85
C SER A 261 6.50 14.45 9.25
N PRO A 262 7.23 15.57 9.33
CA PRO A 262 6.85 16.80 8.63
C PRO A 262 6.92 16.67 7.09
N TYR A 263 7.54 15.59 6.58
CA TYR A 263 7.64 15.26 5.16
C TYR A 263 6.60 14.22 4.72
N PHE A 264 5.63 13.90 5.58
CA PHE A 264 4.61 12.91 5.27
C PHE A 264 3.75 13.39 4.09
N HIS A 265 3.76 12.61 3.01
CA HIS A 265 2.82 12.75 1.91
C HIS A 265 2.13 11.41 1.70
N PHE A 266 0.80 11.39 1.83
CA PHE A 266 0.03 10.16 1.69
C PHE A 266 -0.26 9.90 0.21
N HIS A 267 0.63 9.16 -0.46
CA HIS A 267 0.43 8.82 -1.86
C HIS A 267 -0.79 7.91 -2.05
N HIS A 268 -1.55 8.20 -3.10
CA HIS A 268 -2.81 7.51 -3.40
C HIS A 268 -2.61 6.01 -3.71
N TRP A 269 -1.46 5.59 -4.23
CA TRP A 269 -1.17 4.17 -4.45
C TRP A 269 -0.93 3.43 -3.12
N PHE A 270 -0.34 4.08 -2.10
CA PHE A 270 -0.24 3.53 -0.74
C PHE A 270 -1.62 3.46 -0.07
N ALA A 271 -2.49 4.44 -0.33
CA ALA A 271 -3.90 4.34 0.05
C ALA A 271 -4.59 3.14 -0.60
N GLY A 272 -4.30 2.87 -1.88
CA GLY A 272 -4.73 1.69 -2.61
C GLY A 272 -4.27 0.40 -1.92
N TRP A 273 -3.01 0.31 -1.52
CA TRP A 273 -2.50 -0.83 -0.75
C TRP A 273 -3.27 -1.06 0.56
N LEU A 274 -3.39 -0.04 1.40
CA LEU A 274 -4.13 -0.12 2.68
C LEU A 274 -5.61 -0.51 2.47
N LEU A 275 -6.30 0.15 1.55
CA LEU A 275 -7.71 -0.12 1.27
C LEU A 275 -7.92 -1.52 0.72
N GLY A 276 -7.06 -1.94 -0.22
CA GLY A 276 -7.15 -3.25 -0.88
C GLY A 276 -7.06 -4.41 0.09
N MET A 277 -6.23 -4.30 1.14
CA MET A 277 -6.14 -5.31 2.21
C MET A 277 -7.48 -5.56 2.92
N HIS A 278 -8.35 -4.55 2.99
CA HIS A 278 -9.63 -4.65 3.68
C HIS A 278 -10.81 -5.02 2.75
N CYS A 279 -10.63 -4.94 1.43
CA CYS A 279 -11.55 -5.42 0.40
C CYS A 279 -11.54 -6.96 0.25
N ASN A 280 -11.49 -7.68 1.35
CA ASN A 280 -11.21 -9.12 1.41
C ASN A 280 -12.44 -10.02 1.65
N LEU A 281 -13.64 -9.52 1.38
CA LEU A 281 -14.87 -10.29 1.49
C LEU A 281 -14.93 -11.38 0.41
N ASP A 282 -15.57 -12.50 0.73
CA ASP A 282 -15.71 -13.64 -0.18
C ASP A 282 -16.79 -13.43 -1.27
N VAL A 283 -16.73 -12.29 -1.95
CA VAL A 283 -17.68 -11.89 -3.00
C VAL A 283 -16.92 -11.29 -4.17
N TRP A 284 -17.37 -11.59 -5.39
CA TRP A 284 -16.62 -11.27 -6.62
C TRP A 284 -16.27 -9.78 -6.73
N TRP A 285 -17.19 -8.87 -6.40
CA TRP A 285 -16.96 -7.42 -6.52
C TRP A 285 -15.94 -6.92 -5.48
N SER A 286 -15.87 -7.52 -4.29
CA SER A 286 -14.87 -7.18 -3.28
C SER A 286 -13.49 -7.63 -3.75
N ARG A 287 -13.39 -8.84 -4.31
CA ARG A 287 -12.16 -9.37 -4.89
C ARG A 287 -11.66 -8.52 -6.07
N LEU A 288 -12.57 -8.06 -6.94
CA LEU A 288 -12.22 -7.14 -8.02
C LEU A 288 -11.78 -5.77 -7.49
N THR A 289 -12.43 -5.25 -6.45
CA THR A 289 -12.02 -3.99 -5.79
C THR A 289 -10.62 -4.12 -5.19
N MET A 290 -10.33 -5.25 -4.52
CA MET A 290 -9.00 -5.57 -4.02
C MET A 290 -7.96 -5.64 -5.14
N ALA A 291 -8.27 -6.33 -6.25
CA ALA A 291 -7.39 -6.40 -7.41
C ALA A 291 -7.13 -5.01 -8.02
N TRP A 292 -8.16 -4.18 -8.11
CA TRP A 292 -8.04 -2.80 -8.58
C TRP A 292 -7.10 -1.98 -7.69
N CYS A 293 -7.33 -2.01 -6.38
CA CYS A 293 -6.47 -1.35 -5.39
C CYS A 293 -5.01 -1.82 -5.45
N TRP A 294 -4.79 -3.14 -5.61
CA TRP A 294 -3.46 -3.71 -5.78
C TRP A 294 -2.78 -3.28 -7.09
N GLY A 295 -3.56 -3.19 -8.17
CA GLY A 295 -3.07 -2.70 -9.47
C GLY A 295 -2.59 -1.25 -9.42
N ALA A 296 -3.33 -0.37 -8.73
CA ALA A 296 -2.90 1.00 -8.48
C ALA A 296 -1.61 1.05 -7.64
N TYR A 297 -1.47 0.15 -6.66
CA TYR A 297 -0.24 0.02 -5.87
C TYR A 297 0.97 -0.40 -6.71
N ILE A 298 0.82 -1.45 -7.53
CA ILE A 298 1.84 -1.91 -8.48
C ILE A 298 2.27 -0.78 -9.42
N ASN A 299 1.31 0.02 -9.89
CA ASN A 299 1.62 1.14 -10.76
C ASN A 299 2.52 2.17 -10.08
N GLY A 300 2.17 2.60 -8.86
CA GLY A 300 2.99 3.53 -8.10
C GLY A 300 4.43 3.07 -7.95
N ILE A 301 4.64 1.80 -7.58
CA ILE A 301 5.99 1.20 -7.48
C ILE A 301 6.70 1.21 -8.84
N ALA A 302 6.04 0.75 -9.90
CA ALA A 302 6.69 0.63 -11.21
C ALA A 302 7.11 1.99 -11.82
N VAL A 303 6.40 3.05 -11.47
CA VAL A 303 6.56 4.40 -12.04
C VAL A 303 7.54 5.23 -11.20
N TYR A 304 7.40 5.21 -9.87
CA TYR A 304 8.10 6.12 -8.95
C TYR A 304 8.91 5.40 -7.86
N GLY A 305 8.89 4.07 -7.84
CA GLY A 305 9.44 3.28 -6.75
C GLY A 305 8.47 3.05 -5.60
N ARG A 306 8.83 2.11 -4.73
CA ARG A 306 8.11 1.83 -3.49
C ARG A 306 8.20 3.06 -2.62
N ASP A 307 7.10 3.82 -2.64
CA ASP A 307 6.95 5.06 -1.89
C ASP A 307 7.60 4.99 -0.51
N PRO A 308 8.69 5.74 -0.30
CA PRO A 308 9.06 6.05 1.04
C PRO A 308 7.99 7.02 1.52
N LEU A 309 7.22 6.59 2.53
CA LEU A 309 6.47 7.47 3.43
C LEU A 309 7.32 8.60 4.08
N LEU A 310 8.57 8.78 3.63
CA LEU A 310 9.65 9.65 4.06
C LEU A 310 10.44 10.20 2.83
N THR A 311 9.78 10.65 1.76
CA THR A 311 10.37 11.22 0.52
C THR A 311 11.74 11.89 0.67
N CYS A 312 11.93 12.81 1.63
CA CYS A 312 13.24 13.46 1.88
C CYS A 312 14.27 12.58 2.61
N GLY A 313 13.82 11.73 3.55
CA GLY A 313 14.69 10.80 4.29
C GLY A 313 15.19 9.65 3.43
N TYR A 314 14.39 9.18 2.48
CA TYR A 314 14.81 8.16 1.52
C TYR A 314 15.72 8.73 0.44
N ALA A 315 15.45 9.96 -0.04
CA ALA A 315 16.40 10.67 -0.91
C ALA A 315 17.75 10.88 -0.21
N PHE A 316 17.76 11.19 1.10
CA PHE A 316 18.98 11.25 1.92
C PHE A 316 19.65 9.87 2.04
N TYR A 317 18.88 8.81 2.30
CA TYR A 317 19.39 7.43 2.39
C TYR A 317 19.96 6.92 1.06
N LEU A 318 19.32 7.21 -0.07
CA LEU A 318 19.84 6.90 -1.41
C LEU A 318 21.08 7.73 -1.73
N SER A 319 21.08 9.02 -1.42
CA SER A 319 22.26 9.90 -1.56
C SER A 319 23.45 9.39 -0.73
N TRP A 320 23.17 8.86 0.46
CA TRP A 320 24.16 8.20 1.31
C TRP A 320 24.67 6.90 0.69
N SER A 321 23.76 6.01 0.29
CA SER A 321 24.05 4.70 -0.33
C SER A 321 24.90 4.86 -1.60
N ASN A 322 24.57 5.85 -2.42
CA ASN A 322 25.24 6.15 -3.69
C ASN A 322 26.52 6.97 -3.52
N ARG A 323 26.99 7.18 -2.27
CA ARG A 323 28.19 7.98 -1.94
C ARG A 323 28.20 9.32 -2.66
N CYS A 324 27.06 10.04 -2.65
CA CYS A 324 27.01 11.36 -3.25
C CYS A 324 28.12 12.23 -2.63
N PRO A 325 29.05 12.79 -3.43
CA PRO A 325 30.19 13.54 -2.93
C PRO A 325 29.78 14.69 -2.01
N TYR A 326 28.64 15.33 -2.30
CA TYR A 326 28.05 16.38 -1.47
C TYR A 326 27.74 15.92 -0.04
N LEU A 327 27.14 14.73 0.11
CA LEU A 327 26.80 14.19 1.42
C LEU A 327 28.05 13.76 2.18
N GLN A 328 29.02 13.16 1.47
CA GLN A 328 30.29 12.75 2.05
C GLN A 328 31.11 13.95 2.51
N CYS A 329 31.16 15.03 1.72
CA CYS A 329 31.72 16.31 2.13
C CYS A 329 31.01 16.84 3.38
N TYR A 330 29.68 16.88 3.41
CA TYR A 330 28.94 17.34 4.59
C TYR A 330 29.30 16.56 5.87
N LEU A 331 29.48 15.24 5.77
CA LEU A 331 29.79 14.37 6.90
C LEU A 331 31.25 14.43 7.36
N ASP A 332 32.18 14.44 6.40
CA ASP A 332 33.61 14.60 6.68
C ASP A 332 33.86 15.96 7.34
N GLU A 333 33.10 16.97 6.95
CA GLU A 333 33.15 18.30 7.52
C GLU A 333 32.47 18.37 8.91
N MET A 334 31.32 17.70 9.11
CA MET A 334 30.70 17.55 10.44
C MET A 334 31.63 16.84 11.42
N LYS A 335 32.42 15.85 10.97
CA LYS A 335 33.43 15.17 11.80
C LYS A 335 34.60 16.07 12.20
N ASN A 336 34.92 17.07 11.39
CA ASN A 336 36.08 17.94 11.61
C ASN A 336 35.83 19.14 12.52
N HIS A 337 34.58 19.44 12.92
CA HIS A 337 34.18 20.35 14.03
C HIS A 337 34.87 21.74 14.14
N THR A 338 35.62 22.21 13.15
CA THR A 338 36.44 23.45 13.26
C THR A 338 35.77 24.69 12.69
N HIS A 339 34.67 24.55 11.96
CA HIS A 339 33.99 25.67 11.33
C HIS A 339 32.62 25.92 11.98
N SER A 340 32.51 27.00 12.74
CA SER A 340 31.30 27.44 13.46
C SER A 340 30.30 28.22 12.57
N GLY A 341 30.43 28.13 11.25
CA GLY A 341 29.72 28.97 10.28
C GLY A 341 28.89 28.18 9.28
N TYR A 342 28.24 27.09 9.70
CA TYR A 342 27.36 26.33 8.80
C TYR A 342 25.95 26.90 8.79
N GLN A 343 25.44 27.18 7.58
CA GLN A 343 24.01 27.15 7.36
C GLN A 343 23.57 25.70 7.58
N ILE A 344 22.67 25.51 8.55
CA ILE A 344 21.92 24.26 8.72
C ILE A 344 21.43 23.86 7.33
N MET A 345 21.58 22.59 6.95
CA MET A 345 21.03 22.07 5.69
C MET A 345 19.61 22.59 5.58
N GLU A 346 19.40 23.57 4.70
CA GLU A 346 18.12 24.28 4.66
C GLU A 346 17.07 23.21 4.39
N VAL A 347 16.12 23.09 5.32
CA VAL A 347 14.97 22.22 5.16
C VAL A 347 14.36 22.65 3.83
N GLN A 348 14.40 21.78 2.82
CA GLN A 348 13.79 22.10 1.54
C GLN A 348 12.35 22.52 1.82
N ASP A 349 12.02 23.77 1.48
CA ASP A 349 10.68 24.27 1.65
C ASP A 349 9.79 23.58 0.62
N TRP A 350 9.07 22.55 1.08
CA TRP A 350 8.13 21.76 0.30
C TRP A 350 6.98 22.60 -0.25
N ARG A 351 6.79 23.84 0.24
CA ARG A 351 5.80 24.77 -0.31
C ARG A 351 6.19 25.32 -1.67
N ASN A 352 7.48 25.32 -2.00
CA ASN A 352 7.94 25.85 -3.27
C ASN A 352 8.27 24.79 -4.31
N CYS A 353 8.83 23.62 -3.98
CA CYS A 353 9.21 22.54 -4.94
C CYS A 353 9.77 23.03 -6.29
N SER A 354 10.31 24.26 -6.34
CA SER A 354 10.73 24.94 -7.55
C SER A 354 12.23 24.91 -7.52
N ALA A 355 12.82 24.16 -8.45
CA ALA A 355 14.25 24.10 -8.67
C ALA A 355 14.92 25.46 -8.94
N SER A 356 14.15 26.56 -9.01
CA SER A 356 14.59 27.92 -9.27
C SER A 356 15.26 28.62 -8.08
N ASP A 357 15.03 28.16 -6.84
CA ASP A 357 15.58 28.85 -5.65
C ASP A 357 16.96 28.33 -5.25
N TYR A 358 17.46 27.27 -5.92
CA TYR A 358 18.83 26.82 -5.79
C TYR A 358 19.75 27.67 -6.69
N LEU A 359 20.11 28.87 -6.21
CA LEU A 359 21.23 29.62 -6.76
C LEU A 359 22.52 29.11 -6.08
N PRO A 360 23.49 28.57 -6.85
CA PRO A 360 24.71 27.98 -6.30
C PRO A 360 25.62 28.98 -5.57
#